data_AF-A0A5C9DLJ8-F1
#
_entry.id   AF-A0A5C9DLJ8-F1
#
_cell.length_a   1.000
_cell.length_b   1.000
_cell.length_c   1.000
_cell.angle_alpha   90.00
_cell.angle_beta   90.00
_cell.angle_gamma   90.00
#
_symmetry.space_group_name_H-M   'P 1'
#
loop_
_entity.id
_entity.type
_entity.pdbx_description
1 polymer ?
#
loop_
_entity_poly.entity_id
_entity_poly.type
_entity_poly.pdbx_seq_one_letter_code
_entity_poly.pdbx_strand_id
1 'polypeptide(L)' 'MTEEGKEIHIYCDGKELPLVPFVSKLFYDTLAAMTGGLKGAEDARTVTITLTKPRAKD' A
#
# COMPACT_ATOMS: atom_id res chain seq x y z
N MET A 1 -9.13 -6.83 -15.10
CA MET A 1 -8.27 -8.03 -15.00
C MET A 1 -7.14 -7.67 -14.06
N THR A 2 -7.25 -8.10 -12.80
CA THR A 2 -6.13 -8.04 -11.85
C THR A 2 -5.05 -8.97 -12.40
N GLU A 3 -3.86 -8.43 -12.68
CA GLU A 3 -2.68 -9.27 -12.94
C GLU A 3 -2.53 -10.22 -11.74
N GLU A 4 -2.55 -11.53 -12.01
CA GLU A 4 -2.67 -12.57 -10.99
C GLU A 4 -1.69 -12.37 -9.83
N GLY A 5 -2.21 -12.22 -8.61
CA GLY A 5 -1.44 -12.21 -7.36
C GLY A 5 -1.04 -10.84 -6.80
N LYS A 6 -1.22 -9.73 -7.55
CA LYS A 6 -0.97 -8.38 -7.02
C LYS A 6 -2.20 -7.87 -6.26
N GLU A 7 -2.07 -7.69 -4.95
CA GLU A 7 -3.15 -7.25 -4.08
C GLU A 7 -2.74 -5.99 -3.31
N ILE A 8 -3.66 -5.02 -3.23
CA ILE A 8 -3.47 -3.79 -2.48
C ILE A 8 -4.78 -3.32 -1.87
N HIS A 9 -4.73 -2.99 -0.58
CA HIS A 9 -5.84 -2.45 0.18
C HIS A 9 -5.45 -1.09 0.76
N ILE A 10 -6.35 -0.11 0.63
CA ILE A 10 -6.20 1.21 1.24
C ILE A 10 -7.33 1.41 2.23
N TYR A 11 -6.98 1.70 3.47
CA TYR A 11 -7.93 1.96 4.54
C TYR A 11 -7.89 3.44 4.94
N CYS A 12 -9.06 4.05 5.07
CA CYS A 12 -9.25 5.39 5.62
C CYS A 12 -10.11 5.27 6.88
N ASP A 13 -9.56 5.63 8.05
CA ASP A 13 -10.20 5.47 9.36
C ASP A 13 -10.78 4.06 9.58
N GLY A 14 -10.03 3.04 9.18
CA GLY A 14 -10.42 1.62 9.28
C GLY A 14 -11.38 1.13 8.20
N LYS A 15 -11.88 2.01 7.31
CA LYS A 15 -12.75 1.63 6.20
C LYS A 15 -11.93 1.40 4.93
N GLU A 16 -12.07 0.23 4.33
CA GLU A 16 -11.46 -0.08 3.02
C GLU A 16 -12.07 0.79 1.91
N LEU A 17 -11.22 1.40 1.10
CA LEU A 17 -11.61 2.21 -0.04
C LEU A 17 -11.50 1.39 -1.33
N PRO A 18 -12.58 1.24 -2.12
CA PRO A 18 -12.50 0.55 -3.40
C PRO A 18 -11.63 1.34 -4.38
N LEU A 19 -10.69 0.66 -5.02
CA LEU A 19 -9.76 1.27 -5.98
C LEU A 19 -10.17 0.92 -7.41
N VAL A 20 -10.15 1.91 -8.28
CA VAL A 20 -10.25 1.67 -9.72
C VAL A 20 -8.95 1.02 -10.24
N PRO A 21 -8.97 0.26 -11.36
CA PRO A 21 -7.84 -0.54 -11.81
C PRO A 21 -6.53 0.24 -11.99
N PHE A 22 -6.60 1.45 -12.56
CA PHE A 22 -5.44 2.32 -12.74
C PHE A 22 -4.79 2.68 -11.40
N VAL A 23 -5.59 3.05 -10.41
CA VAL A 23 -5.13 3.46 -9.07
C VAL A 23 -4.52 2.26 -8.33
N SER A 24 -5.18 1.10 -8.37
CA SER A 24 -4.66 -0.14 -7.78
C SER A 24 -3.27 -0.49 -8.34
N LYS A 25 -3.11 -0.46 -9.68
CA LYS A 25 -1.82 -0.71 -10.33
C LYS A 25 -0.74 0.28 -9.90
N LEU A 26 -1.05 1.59 -9.97
CA LEU A 26 -0.11 2.65 -9.63
C LEU A 26 0.42 2.50 -8.19
N PHE A 27 -0.48 2.30 -7.23
CA PHE A 27 -0.07 2.16 -5.84
C PHE A 27 0.71 0.85 -5.59
N TYR A 28 0.29 -0.28 -6.16
CA TYR A 28 1.02 -1.54 -6.00
C TYR A 28 2.46 -1.40 -6.52
N ASP A 29 2.64 -0.96 -7.77
CA ASP A 29 3.97 -0.88 -8.39
C ASP A 29 4.88 0.10 -7.63
N THR A 30 4.33 1.23 -7.16
CA THR A 30 5.07 2.22 -6.37
C THR A 30 5.47 1.66 -5.00
N LEU A 31 4.53 1.08 -4.26
CA LEU A 31 4.82 0.54 -2.93
C LEU A 31 5.77 -0.66 -3.02
N ALA A 32 5.60 -1.55 -3.99
CA ALA A 32 6.51 -2.68 -4.21
C ALA A 32 7.96 -2.21 -4.45
N ALA A 33 8.15 -1.16 -5.26
CA ALA A 33 9.47 -0.57 -5.48
C ALA A 33 10.05 0.05 -4.20
N MET A 34 9.23 0.74 -3.41
CA MET A 34 9.65 1.32 -2.12
C MET A 34 10.02 0.22 -1.11
N THR A 35 9.21 -0.84 -1.01
CA THR A 35 9.43 -1.93 -0.06
C THR A 35 10.62 -2.80 -0.42
N GLY A 36 10.96 -2.92 -1.72
CA GLY A 36 12.19 -3.58 -2.15
C GLY A 36 13.47 -2.89 -1.65
N GLY A 37 13.38 -1.63 -1.22
CA GLY A 37 14.48 -0.90 -0.57
C GLY A 37 14.48 -0.97 0.97
N LEU A 38 13.49 -1.63 1.59
CA LEU A 38 13.41 -1.73 3.05
C LEU A 38 14.32 -2.85 3.56
N LYS A 39 15.31 -2.46 4.36
CA LYS A 39 16.22 -3.39 5.04
C LYS A 39 15.43 -4.29 6.01
N GLY A 40 15.58 -5.60 5.89
CA GLY A 40 14.92 -6.60 6.73
C GLY A 40 13.55 -7.08 6.23
N ALA A 41 13.14 -6.67 5.03
CA ALA A 41 11.88 -7.10 4.39
C ALA A 41 12.13 -7.90 3.08
N GLU A 42 13.34 -8.41 2.88
CA GLU A 42 13.81 -8.99 1.62
C GLU A 42 12.95 -10.18 1.15
N ASP A 43 12.43 -10.98 2.09
CA ASP A 43 11.58 -12.15 1.83
C ASP A 43 10.13 -11.96 2.31
N ALA A 44 9.73 -10.72 2.60
CA ALA A 44 8.40 -10.45 3.14
C ALA A 44 7.31 -10.71 2.08
N ARG A 45 6.45 -11.70 2.35
CA ARG A 45 5.26 -11.98 1.51
C ARG A 45 4.20 -10.88 1.59
N THR A 46 4.17 -10.13 2.69
CA THR A 46 3.19 -9.10 2.96
C THR A 46 3.87 -7.93 3.65
N VAL A 47 3.58 -6.71 3.20
CA VAL A 47 4.07 -5.48 3.83
C VAL A 47 2.86 -4.59 4.15
N THR A 48 2.76 -4.17 5.41
CA THR A 48 1.75 -3.20 5.86
C THR A 48 2.41 -1.87 6.11
N ILE A 49 1.94 -0.83 5.42
CA ILE A 49 2.43 0.55 5.57
C ILE A 49 1.31 1.38 6.17
N THR A 50 1.57 2.03 7.29
CA THR A 50 0.62 2.93 7.95
C THR A 50 1.18 4.33 7.98
N LEU A 51 0.44 5.29 7.43
CA LEU A 51 0.76 6.71 7.51
C LEU A 51 -0.14 7.36 8.57
N THR A 52 0.47 7.88 9.64
CA THR A 52 -0.23 8.67 10.64
C THR A 52 0.08 10.14 10.41
N LYS A 53 -0.96 10.94 10.14
CA LYS A 53 -0.81 12.40 10.11
C LYS A 53 -0.75 12.91 11.56
N PRO A 54 0.24 13.73 11.93
CA PRO A 54 0.19 14.43 13.21
C PRO A 54 -1.08 15.27 13.26
N ARG A 55 -1.78 15.31 14.40
CA ARG A 55 -2.81 16.33 14.61
C ARG A 55 -2.16 17.70 14.43
N ALA A 56 -2.74 18.55 13.59
CA ALA A 56 -2.39 19.96 13.60
C ALA A 56 -2.61 20.46 15.04
N LYS A 57 -1.63 21.19 15.59
CA LYS A 57 -1.86 21.95 16.82
C LYS A 57 -2.82 23.07 16.42
N ASP A 58 -4.02 23.05 16.99
CA ASP A 58 -4.98 24.16 16.91
C ASP A 58 -4.35 25.48 17.40
#